data_AF-V9GAI5-F1
#
_entry.id   AF-V9GAI5-F1
#
_cell.length_a   1.000
_cell.length_b   1.000
_cell.length_c   1.000
_cell.angle_alpha   90.00
_cell.angle_beta   90.00
_cell.angle_gamma   90.00
#
_symmetry.space_group_name_H-M   'P 1'
#
loop_
_entity.id
_entity.type
_entity.pdbx_description
1 polymer ?
#
loop_
_entity_poly.entity_id
_entity_poly.type
_entity_poly.pdbx_seq_one_letter_code
_entity_poly.pdbx_strand_id
1 'polypeptide(L)'
;MLYAVLFLYPTITALYYSFTNWDGLSPSYQYVGIDNYKLLKDDIIFGKSLMNNLKFMLFVVIVQTVVSLLLALQINKKSKVNVMLRALYFVPTILSSVSVGSSGHSSMIRPPVL
;
A
#
# COMPACT_ATOMS: atom_id res chain seq x y z
N MET A 1 20.76 -3.31 -13.40
CA MET A 1 20.66 -4.72 -13.00
C MET A 1 19.97 -4.91 -11.65
N LEU A 2 20.35 -4.20 -10.58
CA LEU A 2 19.70 -4.31 -9.26
C LEU A 2 18.16 -4.10 -9.26
N TYR A 3 17.67 -3.06 -9.95
CA TYR A 3 16.23 -2.75 -10.05
C TYR A 3 15.42 -3.92 -10.65
N ALA A 4 15.96 -4.58 -11.68
CA ALA A 4 15.28 -5.70 -12.32
C ALA A 4 15.15 -6.90 -11.38
N VAL A 5 16.18 -7.19 -10.58
CA VAL A 5 16.17 -8.34 -9.68
C VAL A 5 15.29 -8.09 -8.45
N LEU A 6 15.31 -6.87 -7.90
CA LEU A 6 14.60 -6.57 -6.65
C LEU A 6 13.16 -6.08 -6.84
N PHE A 7 12.84 -5.49 -7.99
CA PHE A 7 11.48 -4.98 -8.26
C PHE A 7 10.83 -5.76 -9.40
N LEU A 8 11.49 -5.87 -10.55
CA LEU A 8 10.85 -6.44 -11.73
C LEU A 8 10.57 -7.94 -11.58
N TYR A 9 11.51 -8.71 -11.02
CA TYR A 9 11.34 -10.14 -10.77
C TYR A 9 10.16 -10.47 -9.84
N PRO A 10 10.04 -9.90 -8.62
CA PRO A 10 8.87 -10.18 -7.78
C PRO A 10 7.57 -9.63 -8.37
N THR A 11 7.59 -8.51 -9.12
CA THR A 11 6.39 -8.01 -9.80
C THR A 11 5.89 -8.99 -10.86
N ILE A 12 6.77 -9.52 -11.71
CA ILE A 12 6.39 -10.50 -12.74
C ILE A 12 5.90 -11.80 -12.08
N THR A 13 6.57 -12.24 -11.02
CA THR A 13 6.20 -13.46 -10.29
C THR A 13 4.83 -13.30 -9.59
N ALA A 14 4.58 -12.16 -8.96
CA ALA A 14 3.29 -11.84 -8.36
C ALA A 14 2.16 -11.74 -9.41
N LEU A 15 2.45 -11.16 -10.57
CA LEU A 15 1.55 -11.16 -11.72
C LEU A 15 1.27 -12.57 -12.22
N TYR A 16 2.26 -13.46 -12.27
CA TYR A 16 2.03 -14.86 -12.63
C TYR A 16 1.13 -15.56 -11.61
N TYR A 17 1.37 -15.33 -10.31
CA TYR A 17 0.54 -15.90 -9.25
C TYR A 17 -0.90 -15.40 -9.25
N SER A 18 -1.19 -14.18 -9.72
CA SER A 18 -2.59 -13.71 -9.80
C SER A 18 -3.45 -14.49 -10.80
N PHE A 19 -2.83 -15.20 -11.76
CA PHE A 19 -3.51 -16.14 -12.66
C PHE A 19 -3.60 -17.58 -12.10
N THR A 20 -3.08 -17.81 -10.90
CA THR A 20 -3.14 -19.10 -10.20
C THR A 20 -4.08 -19.01 -9.00
N ASN A 21 -4.57 -20.15 -8.50
CA ASN A 21 -5.39 -20.18 -7.28
C ASN A 21 -4.54 -20.16 -5.98
N TRP A 22 -3.31 -19.63 -6.06
CA TRP A 22 -2.40 -19.68 -4.94
C TRP A 22 -2.84 -18.73 -3.82
N ASP A 23 -3.05 -19.29 -2.64
CA ASP A 23 -3.46 -18.60 -1.41
C ASP A 23 -2.26 -18.12 -0.56
N GLY A 24 -1.04 -18.33 -1.05
CA GLY A 24 0.20 -17.95 -0.36
C GLY A 24 0.69 -18.93 0.71
N LEU A 25 -0.10 -19.97 1.04
CA LEU A 25 0.18 -20.94 2.11
C LEU A 25 0.23 -22.38 1.59
N SER A 26 -0.50 -22.67 0.52
CA SER A 26 -0.58 -24.00 -0.06
C SER A 26 0.67 -24.30 -0.92
N PRO A 27 1.30 -25.47 -0.75
CA PRO A 27 2.46 -25.88 -1.55
C PRO A 27 2.10 -26.29 -2.99
N SER A 28 0.81 -26.51 -3.27
CA SER A 28 0.29 -26.79 -4.61
C SER A 28 -0.65 -25.67 -5.05
N TYR A 29 -0.43 -25.14 -6.25
CA TYR A 29 -1.32 -24.19 -6.91
C TYR A 29 -1.61 -24.64 -8.34
N GLN A 30 -2.78 -24.31 -8.85
CA GLN A 30 -3.20 -24.58 -10.22
C GLN A 30 -3.35 -23.28 -10.98
N TYR A 31 -2.99 -23.32 -12.27
CA TYR A 31 -3.21 -22.21 -13.18
C TYR A 31 -4.70 -22.15 -13.53
N VAL A 32 -5.39 -21.12 -13.06
CA VAL A 32 -6.84 -20.89 -13.23
C VAL A 32 -7.14 -19.75 -14.22
N GLY A 33 -6.10 -19.17 -14.83
CA GLY A 33 -6.24 -18.11 -15.81
C GLY A 33 -6.95 -16.88 -15.24
N ILE A 34 -8.04 -16.45 -15.90
CA ILE A 34 -8.75 -15.19 -15.61
C ILE A 34 -9.90 -15.40 -14.62
N ASP A 35 -10.18 -16.63 -14.18
CA ASP A 35 -11.36 -16.91 -13.37
C ASP A 35 -11.35 -16.18 -12.01
N ASN A 36 -10.17 -15.95 -11.43
CA ASN A 36 -10.01 -15.09 -10.25
C ASN A 36 -10.56 -13.67 -10.47
N TYR A 37 -10.35 -13.09 -11.65
CA TYR A 37 -10.82 -11.74 -11.99
C TYR A 37 -12.32 -11.68 -12.25
N LYS A 38 -12.93 -12.78 -12.72
CA LYS A 38 -14.40 -12.87 -12.86
C LYS A 38 -15.07 -12.88 -11.50
N LEU A 39 -14.54 -13.68 -10.56
CA LEU A 39 -15.04 -13.73 -9.17
C LEU A 39 -14.95 -12.35 -8.50
N LEU A 40 -13.86 -11.62 -8.71
CA LEU A 40 -13.67 -10.25 -8.18
C LEU A 40 -14.70 -9.24 -8.73
N LYS A 41 -15.19 -9.44 -9.95
CA LYS A 41 -16.14 -8.52 -10.58
C LYS A 41 -17.54 -8.60 -9.95
N ASP A 42 -17.96 -9.80 -9.56
CA ASP A 42 -19.27 -10.05 -8.96
C ASP A 42 -19.27 -9.85 -7.44
N ASP A 43 -18.09 -9.66 -6.84
CA ASP A 43 -17.94 -9.36 -5.42
C ASP A 43 -18.27 -7.89 -5.09
N ILE A 44 -19.42 -7.70 -4.45
CA ILE A 44 -19.93 -6.39 -3.99
C ILE A 44 -18.98 -5.74 -2.97
N ILE A 45 -18.31 -6.54 -2.13
CA ILE A 45 -17.37 -6.04 -1.12
C ILE A 45 -16.12 -5.51 -1.81
N PHE A 46 -15.59 -6.24 -2.79
CA PHE A 46 -14.43 -5.80 -3.58
C PHE A 46 -14.72 -4.48 -4.30
N GLY A 47 -15.83 -4.40 -5.03
CA GLY A 47 -16.21 -3.18 -5.75
C GLY A 47 -16.42 -1.97 -4.83
N LYS A 48 -17.08 -2.17 -3.68
CA LYS A 48 -17.29 -1.10 -2.69
C LYS A 48 -15.97 -0.65 -2.06
N SER A 49 -15.09 -1.59 -1.70
CA SER A 49 -13.77 -1.29 -1.14
C SER A 49 -12.89 -0.53 -2.13
N LEU A 50 -12.90 -0.94 -3.41
CA LEU A 50 -12.17 -0.28 -4.48
C LEU A 50 -12.65 1.17 -4.67
N MET A 51 -13.97 1.38 -4.76
CA MET A 51 -14.55 2.72 -4.91
C MET A 51 -14.26 3.61 -3.70
N ASN A 52 -14.31 3.06 -2.49
CA ASN A 52 -13.97 3.79 -1.28
C ASN A 52 -12.49 4.22 -1.26
N ASN A 53 -11.59 3.30 -1.63
CA ASN A 53 -10.16 3.60 -1.76
C ASN A 53 -9.89 4.67 -2.82
N LEU A 54 -10.52 4.59 -3.99
CA LEU A 54 -10.38 5.59 -5.05
C LEU A 54 -10.87 6.98 -4.60
N LYS A 55 -12.04 7.04 -3.96
CA LYS A 55 -12.58 8.30 -3.40
C LYS A 55 -11.65 8.89 -2.35
N PHE A 56 -11.14 8.06 -1.43
CA PHE A 56 -10.19 8.48 -0.42
C PHE A 56 -8.90 9.01 -1.05
N MET A 57 -8.31 8.27 -2.00
CA MET A 57 -7.10 8.67 -2.71
C MET A 57 -7.29 10.02 -3.41
N LEU A 58 -8.36 10.19 -4.19
CA LEU A 58 -8.65 11.43 -4.89
C LEU A 58 -8.85 12.60 -3.93
N PHE A 59 -9.61 12.38 -2.86
CA PHE A 59 -9.84 13.38 -1.84
C PHE A 59 -8.53 13.85 -1.20
N VAL A 60 -7.67 12.90 -0.79
CA VAL A 60 -6.36 13.20 -0.19
C VAL A 60 -5.48 14.00 -1.15
N VAL A 61 -5.36 13.55 -2.41
CA VAL A 61 -4.53 14.24 -3.43
C VAL A 61 -5.01 15.66 -3.67
N ILE A 62 -6.32 15.87 -3.81
CA ILE A 62 -6.90 17.19 -4.05
C ILE A 62 -6.66 18.11 -2.84
N VAL A 63 -7.00 17.65 -1.63
CA VAL A 63 -6.83 18.44 -0.40
C VAL A 63 -5.35 18.80 -0.21
N GLN A 64 -4.45 17.84 -0.36
CA GLN A 64 -3.00 18.06 -0.28
C GLN A 64 -2.52 19.09 -1.29
N THR A 65 -2.97 19.00 -2.54
CA THR A 65 -2.55 19.93 -3.61
C THR A 65 -3.05 21.33 -3.34
N VAL A 66 -4.33 21.48 -2.97
CA VAL A 66 -4.93 22.78 -2.64
C VAL A 66 -4.23 23.42 -1.45
N VAL A 67 -4.01 22.67 -0.36
CA VAL A 67 -3.31 23.18 0.84
C VAL A 67 -1.89 23.59 0.50
N SER A 68 -1.16 22.76 -0.27
CA SER A 68 0.22 23.07 -0.67
C SER A 68 0.29 24.33 -1.53
N LEU A 69 -0.66 24.50 -2.45
CA LEU A 69 -0.72 25.67 -3.33
C LEU A 69 -1.08 26.94 -2.56
N LEU A 70 -2.06 26.88 -1.65
CA LEU A 70 -2.43 27.99 -0.78
C LEU A 70 -1.25 28.43 0.10
N LEU A 71 -0.52 27.48 0.68
CA LEU A 71 0.69 27.76 1.44
C LEU A 71 1.81 28.34 0.56
N ALA A 72 1.99 27.82 -0.66
CA ALA A 72 2.99 28.34 -1.60
C ALA A 72 2.72 29.80 -1.98
N LEU A 73 1.45 30.15 -2.25
CA LEU A 73 1.05 31.53 -2.57
C LEU A 73 1.30 32.48 -1.39
N GLN A 74 1.00 32.05 -0.16
CA GLN A 74 1.23 32.86 1.04
C GLN A 74 2.73 33.11 1.31
N ILE A 75 3.61 32.22 0.85
CA ILE A 75 5.05 32.25 1.19
C ILE A 75 5.91 32.58 -0.03
N ASN A 76 5.38 33.35 -0.99
CA ASN A 76 6.15 33.95 -2.07
C ASN A 76 7.28 34.90 -1.57
N LYS A 77 7.37 35.14 -0.25
CA LYS A 77 8.56 35.66 0.43
C LYS A 77 9.38 34.50 1.05
N LYS A 78 10.24 33.86 0.25
CA LYS A 78 11.32 32.87 0.62
C LYS A 78 10.93 31.78 1.64
N SER A 79 10.55 30.58 1.18
CA SER A 79 9.77 29.61 2.00
C SER A 79 10.53 28.40 2.59
N LYS A 80 10.37 28.21 3.91
CA LYS A 80 10.72 27.00 4.71
C LYS A 80 9.61 25.92 4.71
N VAL A 81 8.43 26.17 4.13
CA VAL A 81 7.25 25.30 4.29
C VAL A 81 7.24 24.09 3.36
N ASN A 82 7.89 24.14 2.20
CA ASN A 82 8.11 22.94 1.37
C ASN A 82 8.91 21.85 2.13
N VAL A 83 9.83 22.27 3.02
CA VAL A 83 10.58 21.37 3.90
C VAL A 83 9.68 20.80 5.00
N MET A 84 8.79 21.62 5.57
CA MET A 84 7.87 21.20 6.63
C MET A 84 6.77 20.25 6.11
N LEU A 85 6.24 20.48 4.91
CA LEU A 85 5.30 19.57 4.25
C LEU A 85 5.96 18.23 3.94
N ARG A 86 7.19 18.23 3.41
CA ARG A 86 7.98 16.99 3.24
C ARG A 86 8.14 16.24 4.57
N ALA A 87 8.44 16.92 5.66
CA ALA A 87 8.54 16.30 6.97
C ALA A 87 7.19 15.69 7.42
N LEU A 88 6.08 16.42 7.25
CA LEU A 88 4.75 15.95 7.63
C LEU A 88 4.27 14.76 6.80
N TYR A 89 4.65 14.65 5.53
CA TYR A 89 4.37 13.48 4.70
C TYR A 89 5.29 12.29 5.01
N PHE A 90 6.56 12.54 5.33
CA PHE A 90 7.51 11.47 5.63
C PHE A 90 7.28 10.82 7.00
N VAL A 91 6.91 11.60 8.02
CA VAL A 91 6.71 11.11 9.39
C VAL A 91 5.69 9.95 9.50
N PRO A 92 4.45 10.04 8.98
CA PRO A 92 3.48 8.96 9.09
C PRO A 92 3.87 7.73 8.27
N THR A 93 4.49 7.91 7.10
CA THR A 93 4.96 6.79 6.28
C THR A 93 6.06 6.00 6.98
N ILE A 94 7.01 6.68 7.63
CA ILE A 94 8.07 6.03 8.41
C ILE A 94 7.47 5.35 9.65
N LEU A 95 6.58 6.02 10.39
CA LEU A 95 5.97 5.45 11.61
C LEU A 95 5.12 4.20 11.31
N SER A 96 4.41 4.17 10.19
CA SER A 96 3.66 2.98 9.74
C SER A 96 4.59 1.78 9.52
N SER A 97 5.73 2.00 8.86
CA SER A 97 6.71 0.93 8.61
C SER A 97 7.27 0.33 9.92
N VAL A 98 7.43 1.15 10.96
CA VAL A 98 7.95 0.72 12.27
C VAL A 98 6.88 -0.04 13.07
N SER A 99 5.62 0.42 13.05
CA SER A 99 4.54 -0.23 13.80
C SER A 99 4.20 -1.64 13.29
N VAL A 100 4.33 -1.89 11.99
CA VAL A 100 4.09 -3.21 11.40
C VAL A 100 5.21 -4.20 11.76
N GLY A 101 6.44 -3.70 11.95
CA GLY A 101 7.57 -4.53 12.39
C GLY A 101 7.50 -4.93 13.87
N SER A 102 6.98 -4.07 14.75
CA SER A 102 6.96 -4.33 16.20
C SER A 102 5.86 -5.29 16.66
N SER A 103 4.73 -5.40 15.93
CA SER A 103 3.66 -6.34 16.29
C SER A 103 4.00 -7.81 16.01
N GLY A 104 5.03 -8.08 15.19
CA GLY A 104 5.51 -9.44 14.92
C GLY A 104 6.44 -10.03 16.00
N HIS A 105 7.00 -9.19 16.89
CA HIS A 105 7.94 -9.67 17.92
C HIS A 105 7.25 -10.06 19.24
N SER A 106 6.02 -9.60 19.49
CA SER A 106 5.35 -9.81 20.79
C SER A 106 4.51 -11.09 20.89
N SER A 107 4.29 -11.83 19.79
CA SER A 107 3.57 -13.12 19.80
C SER A 107 4.49 -14.34 20.00
N MET A 108 5.82 -14.16 19.99
CA MET A 108 6.80 -15.24 20.19
C MET A 108 7.21 -15.46 21.66
N ILE A 109 6.74 -14.63 22.60
CA ILE A 109 7.08 -14.74 24.04
C ILE A 109 5.85 -15.07 24.89
N ARG A 110 5.04 -16.04 24.45
CA ARG A 110 4.15 -16.77 25.36
C ARG A 110 4.58 -18.23 25.41
N PRO A 111 5.36 -18.66 26.42
CA PRO A 111 5.49 -20.08 26.67
C PRO A 111 4.11 -20.65 27.03
N PRO A 112 3.78 -21.88 26.60
CA PRO A 112 2.58 -22.56 27.06
C PRO A 112 2.72 -22.81 28.56
N VAL A 113 1.91 -22.13 29.36
CA VAL A 113 1.74 -22.47 30.78
C VAL A 113 0.58 -23.46 30.84
N LEU A 114 0.96 -24.72 31.09
CA LEU A 114 0.19 -25.90 31.52
C LEU A 114 -1.33 -25.92 31.24
#